data_AF-A0A2D9QWA3-F1
#
_entry.id   AF-A0A2D9QWA3-F1
#
_cell.length_a   1.000
_cell.length_b   1.000
_cell.length_c   1.000
_cell.angle_alpha   90.00
_cell.angle_beta   90.00
_cell.angle_gamma   90.00
#
_symmetry.space_group_name_H-M   'P 1'
#
loop_
_entity.id
_entity.type
_entity.pdbx_description
1 polymer ?
#
loop_
_entity_poly.entity_id
_entity_poly.type
_entity_poly.pdbx_seq_one_letter_code
_entity_poly.pdbx_strand_id
1 'polypeptide(L)' 'MKLISRILLVCPLNLVGHVEETQEEQVERLIGELQDENEDVRWNVTKALNQIGTTEALEAAKEYQSR' A
#
# COMPACT_ATOMS: atom_id res chain seq x y z
N MET A 1 -7.98 19.21 4.61
CA MET A 1 -8.99 18.19 4.23
C MET A 1 -8.77 17.71 2.81
N LYS A 2 -7.67 17.00 2.53
CA LYS A 2 -7.39 16.34 1.25
C LYS A 2 -6.37 15.22 1.50
N LEU A 3 -6.73 14.16 2.22
CA LEU A 3 -5.81 13.00 2.32
C LEU A 3 -6.42 11.70 2.85
N ILE A 4 -7.64 11.70 3.39
CA ILE A 4 -8.19 10.51 4.07
C ILE A 4 -9.06 9.66 3.12
N SER A 5 -9.30 10.10 1.88
CA SER A 5 -10.37 9.52 1.04
C SER A 5 -9.95 8.38 0.10
N ARG A 6 -8.67 7.98 0.02
CA ARG A 6 -8.24 6.92 -0.92
C ARG A 6 -7.63 5.68 -0.27
N ILE A 7 -7.29 5.74 1.02
CA ILE A 7 -6.72 4.60 1.77
C ILE A 7 -7.79 3.60 2.25
N LEU A 8 -9.09 3.95 2.14
CA LEU A 8 -10.19 3.06 2.56
C LEU A 8 -10.82 2.22 1.43
N LEU A 9 -10.18 2.07 0.27
CA LEU A 9 -10.70 1.18 -0.77
C LEU A 9 -10.23 -0.27 -0.59
N VAL A 10 -10.55 -0.85 0.56
CA VAL A 10 -10.90 -2.28 0.58
C VAL A 10 -12.28 -2.38 -0.07
N CYS A 11 -12.34 -3.03 -1.24
CA CYS A 11 -13.48 -3.21 -2.17
C CYS A 11 -13.54 -2.21 -3.34
N PRO A 12 -13.22 -2.60 -4.58
CA PRO A 12 -13.64 -1.82 -5.74
C PRO A 12 -15.07 -2.24 -6.09
N LEU A 13 -16.07 -1.52 -5.58
CA LEU A 13 -17.39 -1.57 -6.18
C LEU A 13 -17.41 -0.59 -7.36
N ASN A 14 -17.15 -1.13 -8.55
CA ASN A 14 -17.57 -0.65 -9.88
C ASN A 14 -17.56 0.87 -10.12
N LEU A 15 -16.53 1.41 -10.80
CA LEU A 15 -16.72 2.41 -11.87
C LEU A 15 -15.45 2.67 -12.71
N VAL A 16 -15.47 2.16 -13.95
CA VAL A 16 -14.70 2.58 -15.15
C VAL A 16 -13.17 2.40 -15.15
N GLY A 17 -12.71 1.45 -15.98
CA GLY A 17 -11.31 1.29 -16.36
C GLY A 17 -10.58 0.24 -15.53
N HIS A 18 -10.90 -1.03 -15.75
CA HIS A 18 -10.22 -2.16 -15.11
C HIS A 18 -8.80 -2.26 -15.67
N VAL A 19 -7.88 -1.49 -15.12
CA VAL A 19 -6.51 -1.98 -14.98
C VAL A 19 -6.63 -3.01 -13.87
N GLU A 20 -6.60 -4.27 -14.26
CA GLU A 20 -6.54 -5.41 -13.36
C GLU A 20 -5.18 -5.33 -12.67
N GLU A 21 -5.09 -4.45 -11.68
CA GLU A 21 -3.84 -4.06 -11.08
C GLU A 21 -3.29 -5.26 -10.32
N THR A 22 -2.21 -5.81 -10.86
CA THR A 22 -1.66 -7.07 -10.39
C THR A 22 -1.14 -6.91 -8.96
N GLN A 23 -1.07 -8.02 -8.24
CA GLN A 23 -0.56 -7.99 -6.87
C GLN A 23 0.86 -7.42 -6.81
N GLU A 24 1.71 -7.74 -7.80
CA GLU A 24 3.06 -7.19 -7.93
C GLU A 24 3.04 -5.66 -8.08
N GLU A 25 2.20 -5.12 -8.98
CA GLU A 25 2.07 -3.66 -9.14
C GLU A 25 1.55 -2.97 -7.87
N GLN A 26 0.69 -3.62 -7.09
CA GLN A 26 0.25 -3.12 -5.78
C GLN A 26 1.38 -3.06 -4.76
N VAL A 27 2.24 -4.08 -4.73
CA VAL A 27 3.40 -4.10 -3.85
C VAL A 27 4.39 -3.00 -4.25
N GLU A 28 4.71 -2.86 -5.53
CA GLU A 28 5.63 -1.82 -6.01
C GLU A 28 5.14 -0.40 -5.67
N ARG A 29 3.85 -0.11 -5.90
CA ARG A 29 3.30 1.21 -5.53
C ARG A 29 3.37 1.47 -4.04
N LEU A 30 3.02 0.48 -3.22
CA LEU A 30 3.08 0.61 -1.76
C LEU A 30 4.53 0.79 -1.26
N ILE A 31 5.51 0.11 -1.86
CA ILE A 31 6.92 0.33 -1.56
C ILE A 31 7.32 1.79 -1.85
N GLY A 32 6.79 2.38 -2.93
CA GLY A 32 6.97 3.81 -3.22
C GLY A 32 6.40 4.72 -2.12
N GLU A 33 5.23 4.39 -1.58
CA GLU A 33 4.59 5.17 -0.50
C GLU A 33 5.26 5.02 0.87
N LEU A 34 6.15 4.05 1.08
CA LEU A 34 6.98 3.98 2.30
C LEU A 34 7.95 5.17 2.44
N GLN A 35 8.20 5.92 1.36
CA GLN A 35 9.03 7.13 1.37
C GLN A 35 8.22 8.41 1.59
N ASP A 36 6.90 8.31 1.79
CA ASP A 36 6.07 9.49 2.05
C ASP A 36 6.53 10.22 3.31
N GLU A 37 6.48 11.56 3.28
CA GLU A 37 6.90 12.40 4.40
C GLU A 37 6.00 12.21 5.63
N ASN A 38 4.74 11.84 5.42
CA ASN A 38 3.76 11.62 6.46
C ASN A 38 3.93 10.24 7.12
N GLU A 39 4.21 10.25 8.42
CA GLU A 39 4.35 9.04 9.24
C GLU A 39 3.09 8.17 9.24
N ASP A 40 1.90 8.78 9.26
CA ASP A 40 0.63 8.05 9.21
C ASP A 40 0.47 7.27 7.90
N VAL A 41 0.97 7.85 6.80
CA VAL A 41 0.95 7.18 5.47
C VAL A 41 1.88 5.98 5.52
N ARG A 42 3.14 6.16 5.95
CA ARG A 42 4.11 5.06 6.05
C ARG A 42 3.63 3.90 6.95
N TRP A 43 2.97 4.22 8.07
CA TRP A 43 2.37 3.22 8.95
C TRP A 43 1.26 2.42 8.26
N ASN A 44 0.33 3.12 7.59
CA ASN A 44 -0.76 2.49 6.86
C ASN A 44 -0.25 1.60 5.72
N VAL A 45 0.78 2.06 5.00
CA VAL A 45 1.44 1.31 3.93
C VAL A 45 2.06 0.03 4.46
N THR A 46 2.78 0.11 5.59
CA THR A 46 3.38 -1.07 6.24
C THR A 46 2.31 -2.08 6.66
N LYS A 47 1.16 -1.59 7.14
CA LYS A 47 0.02 -2.46 7.46
C LYS A 47 -0.56 -3.11 6.20
N ALA A 48 -0.73 -2.35 5.11
CA ALA A 48 -1.23 -2.87 3.83
C ALA A 48 -0.30 -3.94 3.25
N LEU A 49 1.01 -3.72 3.27
CA LEU A 49 2.02 -4.71 2.85
C LEU A 49 1.94 -6.00 3.66
N ASN A 50 1.78 -5.90 4.99
CA ASN A 50 1.56 -7.08 5.84
C ASN A 50 0.23 -7.80 5.54
N GLN A 51 -0.81 -7.07 5.12
CA GLN A 51 -2.09 -7.66 4.72
C GLN A 51 -2.03 -8.34 3.36
N ILE A 52 -1.21 -7.83 2.43
CA ILE A 52 -0.96 -8.48 1.13
C ILE A 52 -0.26 -9.82 1.33
N GLY A 53 0.71 -9.90 2.23
CA GLY A 53 1.30 -11.15 2.69
C GLY A 53 2.17 -11.90 1.66
N THR A 54 2.51 -11.26 0.53
CA THR A 54 3.53 -11.78 -0.39
C THR A 54 4.91 -11.68 0.23
N THR A 55 5.84 -12.51 -0.24
CA THR A 55 7.23 -12.48 0.24
C THR A 55 7.83 -11.08 0.11
N GLU A 56 7.66 -10.45 -1.05
CA GLU A 56 8.16 -9.10 -1.33
C GLU A 56 7.53 -8.04 -0.42
N ALA A 57 6.21 -8.07 -0.23
CA ALA A 57 5.53 -7.11 0.65
C ALA A 57 5.98 -7.25 2.10
N LEU A 58 6.15 -8.48 2.57
CA LEU A 58 6.62 -8.77 3.92
C LEU A 58 8.08 -8.37 4.12
N GLU A 59 8.94 -8.55 3.11
CA GLU A 59 10.33 -8.09 3.15
C GLU A 59 10.41 -6.56 3.23
N ALA A 60 9.67 -5.86 2.37
CA ALA A 60 9.61 -4.40 2.39
C ALA A 60 9.10 -3.84 3.73
N ALA A 61 8.04 -4.44 4.28
CA ALA A 61 7.51 -4.06 5.59
C ALA A 61 8.52 -4.28 6.73
N LYS A 62 9.26 -5.38 6.71
CA LYS A 62 10.29 -5.69 7.72
C LYS A 62 11.50 -4.77 7.61
N GLU A 63 11.94 -4.45 6.40
CA GLU A 63 13.03 -3.50 6.20
C GLU A 63 12.68 -2.14 6.80
N TYR A 64 11.46 -1.65 6.52
CA TYR A 64 10.97 -0.40 7.11
C TYR A 64 10.94 -0.44 8.64
N GLN A 65 10.43 -1.54 9.22
CA GLN A 65 10.38 -1.73 10.67
C GLN A 65 11.76 -1.86 11.34
N SER A 66 12.80 -2.16 10.57
CA SER A 66 14.18 -2.34 11.07
C SER A 66 15.03 -1.07 10.97
N ARG A 67 14.52 0.00 10.35
CA ARG A 67 15.18 1.32 10.27
C ARG A 67 14.90 2.15 11.51
#